data_AF-A0A0W0FRT1-F1
#
_entry.id   AF-A0A0W0FRT1-F1
#
_cell.length_a   1.000
_cell.length_b   1.000
_cell.length_c   1.000
_cell.angle_alpha   90.00
_cell.angle_beta   90.00
_cell.angle_gamma   90.00
#
_symmetry.space_group_name_H-M   'P 1'
#
loop_
_entity.id
_entity.type
_entity.pdbx_description
1 polymer ?
#
loop_
_entity_poly.entity_id
_entity_poly.type
_entity_poly.pdbx_seq_one_letter_code
_entity_poly.pdbx_strand_id
1 'polypeptide(L)'
;MSFSPLTFNLRRQTTLRVAQSSIRTYARKGEGPSDPQKEAIRRALYPGNIRNRPTPTGTWRPDVGTTIQRAIPSKQAHDTIERAWLLHKRHVRKRREAELVRKFDCVKSAMDELAKIDGHLYYEANRTVDPRARSPEEQKIMRSMKSPVARAFDARIRGLFPRELRIPTDTPSKTGWNYEYKPVQRPV
;
A
#
# COMPACT_ATOMS: atom_id res chain seq x y z
N MET A 1 -27.42 -40.56 -49.82
CA MET A 1 -27.11 -39.20 -50.31
C MET A 1 -28.23 -38.31 -49.80
N SER A 2 -28.09 -37.25 -49.02
CA SER A 2 -26.95 -36.50 -48.48
C SER A 2 -27.57 -35.53 -47.45
N PHE A 3 -27.17 -35.60 -46.18
CA PHE A 3 -27.58 -34.65 -45.16
C PHE A 3 -26.70 -33.40 -45.25
N SER A 4 -27.29 -32.24 -45.53
CA SER A 4 -26.62 -30.93 -45.43
C SER A 4 -26.83 -30.35 -44.02
N PRO A 5 -25.78 -29.99 -43.27
CA PRO A 5 -25.93 -29.25 -42.03
C PRO A 5 -26.00 -27.75 -42.32
N LEU A 6 -27.08 -27.10 -41.86
CA LEU A 6 -27.19 -25.65 -41.78
C LEU A 6 -26.32 -25.16 -40.61
N THR A 7 -25.16 -24.59 -40.91
CA THR A 7 -24.31 -23.90 -39.94
C THR A 7 -24.76 -22.46 -39.78
N PHE A 8 -25.65 -22.20 -38.82
CA PHE A 8 -25.97 -20.83 -38.39
C PHE A 8 -24.85 -20.29 -37.51
N ASN A 9 -23.89 -19.60 -38.14
CA ASN A 9 -22.82 -18.89 -37.45
C ASN A 9 -23.34 -17.51 -37.00
N LEU A 10 -24.09 -17.46 -35.89
CA LEU A 10 -24.58 -16.21 -35.31
C LEU A 10 -23.44 -15.48 -34.57
N ARG A 11 -22.61 -14.75 -35.34
CA ARG A 11 -21.68 -13.77 -34.80
C ARG A 11 -22.51 -12.60 -34.23
N ARG A 12 -22.92 -12.70 -32.95
CA ARG A 12 -23.57 -11.59 -32.23
C ARG A 12 -22.60 -10.41 -32.16
N GLN A 13 -22.75 -9.49 -33.09
CA GLN A 13 -22.11 -8.17 -33.02
C GLN A 13 -22.80 -7.38 -31.90
N THR A 14 -22.18 -7.32 -30.73
CA THR A 14 -22.58 -6.38 -29.68
C THR A 14 -22.18 -4.98 -30.13
N THR A 15 -23.11 -4.23 -30.73
CA THR A 15 -22.93 -2.82 -31.08
C THR A 15 -23.00 -1.98 -29.80
N LEU A 16 -21.89 -1.86 -29.08
CA LEU A 16 -21.75 -0.84 -28.05
C LEU A 16 -21.79 0.53 -28.76
N ARG A 17 -22.79 1.36 -28.44
CA ARG A 17 -22.90 2.75 -28.94
C ARG A 17 -21.59 3.47 -28.66
N VAL A 18 -20.89 3.83 -29.73
CA VAL A 18 -19.69 4.67 -29.68
C VAL A 18 -20.16 6.09 -29.40
N ALA A 19 -20.17 6.50 -28.13
CA ALA A 19 -20.23 7.91 -27.80
C ALA A 19 -18.92 8.55 -28.32
N GLN A 20 -19.01 9.26 -29.45
CA GLN A 20 -17.92 10.08 -29.96
C GLN A 20 -17.67 11.19 -28.94
N SER A 21 -16.73 10.98 -28.03
CA SER A 21 -16.24 12.03 -27.15
C SER A 21 -15.37 12.93 -27.99
N SER A 22 -15.88 14.14 -28.26
CA SER A 22 -15.14 15.21 -28.93
C SER A 22 -13.77 15.38 -28.25
N ILE A 23 -12.71 15.15 -29.01
CA ILE A 23 -11.34 15.41 -28.55
C ILE A 23 -11.24 16.94 -28.39
N ARG A 24 -11.23 17.42 -27.14
CA ARG A 24 -10.81 18.80 -26.87
C ARG A 24 -9.30 18.84 -27.06
N THR A 25 -8.86 19.17 -28.26
CA THR A 25 -7.50 19.67 -28.49
C THR A 25 -7.44 21.04 -27.83
N TYR A 26 -6.96 21.09 -26.59
CA TYR A 26 -6.59 22.37 -25.97
C TYR A 26 -5.64 23.08 -26.94
N ALA A 27 -6.01 24.28 -27.36
CA ALA A 27 -5.33 25.07 -28.37
C ALA A 27 -3.82 25.13 -28.08
N ARG A 28 -2.99 24.61 -28.99
CA ARG A 28 -1.53 24.79 -28.92
C ARG A 28 -1.13 25.79 -29.99
N LYS A 29 -0.65 26.95 -29.54
CA LYS A 29 0.16 27.89 -30.34
C LYS A 29 1.35 27.08 -30.88
N GLY A 30 1.59 27.12 -32.20
CA GLY A 30 2.56 26.24 -32.86
C GLY A 30 3.95 26.32 -32.23
N GLU A 31 4.34 25.28 -31.50
CA GLU A 31 5.71 25.09 -31.02
C GLU A 31 6.47 24.23 -32.04
N GLY A 32 7.74 24.55 -32.26
CA GLY A 32 8.66 23.84 -33.16
C GLY A 32 8.86 22.36 -32.80
N PRO A 33 9.81 21.64 -33.45
CA PRO A 33 9.94 20.20 -33.34
C PRO A 33 10.00 19.76 -31.87
N SER A 34 8.91 19.17 -31.40
CA SER A 34 8.74 18.76 -30.01
C SER A 34 9.66 17.57 -29.73
N ASP A 35 10.39 17.64 -28.63
CA ASP A 35 11.30 16.60 -28.17
C ASP A 35 10.59 15.22 -28.14
N PRO A 36 11.12 14.19 -28.82
CA PRO A 36 10.51 12.88 -28.90
C PRO A 36 10.28 12.23 -27.52
N GLN A 37 11.12 12.53 -26.52
CA GLN A 37 10.95 12.02 -25.16
C GLN A 37 9.70 12.63 -24.48
N LYS A 38 9.48 13.94 -24.66
CA LYS A 38 8.29 14.63 -24.13
C LYS A 38 7.02 14.12 -24.79
N GLU A 39 7.05 13.84 -26.11
CA GLU A 39 5.91 13.24 -26.80
C GLU A 39 5.65 11.80 -26.38
N ALA A 40 6.69 10.99 -26.11
CA ALA A 40 6.53 9.64 -25.58
C ALA A 40 5.90 9.65 -24.17
N ILE A 41 6.36 10.53 -23.28
CA ILE A 41 5.78 10.70 -21.93
C ILE A 41 4.32 11.18 -22.05
N ARG A 42 4.04 12.16 -22.92
CA ARG A 42 2.67 12.65 -23.14
C ARG A 42 1.75 11.54 -23.65
N ARG A 43 2.19 10.73 -24.61
CA ARG A 43 1.43 9.58 -25.13
C ARG A 43 1.22 8.48 -24.09
N ALA A 44 2.16 8.29 -23.17
CA ALA A 44 2.03 7.32 -22.08
C ALA A 44 0.99 7.79 -21.04
N LEU A 45 1.09 9.05 -20.59
CA LEU A 45 0.19 9.63 -19.58
C LEU A 45 -1.22 9.89 -20.12
N TYR A 46 -1.33 10.33 -21.37
CA TYR A 46 -2.57 10.67 -22.03
C TYR A 46 -2.70 9.84 -23.31
N PRO A 47 -3.04 8.55 -23.20
CA PRO A 47 -3.24 7.71 -24.37
C PRO A 47 -4.37 8.31 -25.22
N GLY A 48 -4.22 8.23 -26.54
CA GLY A 48 -5.27 8.67 -27.45
C GLY A 48 -6.59 7.94 -27.17
N ASN A 49 -7.72 8.64 -27.29
CA ASN A 49 -9.07 8.11 -27.07
C ASN A 49 -9.51 7.08 -28.15
N ILE A 50 -8.59 6.66 -29.02
CA ILE A 50 -8.83 5.72 -30.11
C ILE A 50 -8.74 4.30 -29.55
N ARG A 51 -9.89 3.63 -29.48
CA ARG A 51 -10.11 2.30 -28.89
C ARG A 51 -9.62 1.12 -29.75
N ASN A 52 -8.53 1.31 -30.50
CA ASN A 52 -8.05 0.30 -31.47
C ASN A 52 -6.88 -0.53 -30.93
N ARG A 53 -6.17 -0.04 -29.91
CA ARG A 53 -5.02 -0.73 -29.31
C ARG A 53 -5.10 -0.69 -27.79
N PRO A 54 -4.56 -1.70 -27.08
CA PRO A 54 -4.46 -1.66 -25.64
C PRO A 54 -3.55 -0.49 -25.25
N THR A 55 -4.06 0.37 -24.38
CA THR A 55 -3.30 1.54 -23.89
C THR A 55 -2.37 1.12 -22.75
N PRO A 56 -1.13 1.63 -22.67
CA PRO A 56 -0.17 1.27 -21.61
C PRO A 56 -0.67 1.64 -20.22
N THR A 57 -1.45 2.72 -20.10
CA THR A 57 -2.10 3.18 -18.86
C THR A 57 -3.43 2.47 -18.56
N GLY A 58 -3.80 1.46 -19.35
CA GLY A 58 -4.95 0.57 -19.06
C GLY A 58 -6.34 1.18 -19.28
N THR A 59 -6.47 2.38 -19.86
CA THR A 59 -7.77 3.03 -20.12
C THR A 59 -8.66 2.30 -21.12
N TRP A 60 -8.08 1.56 -22.08
CA TRP A 60 -8.82 0.68 -22.97
C TRP A 60 -8.10 -0.66 -23.14
N ARG A 61 -8.83 -1.76 -22.91
CA ARG A 61 -8.41 -3.13 -23.18
C ARG A 61 -9.60 -3.94 -23.72
N PRO A 62 -9.51 -4.52 -24.93
CA PRO A 62 -10.64 -5.24 -25.54
C PRO A 62 -11.01 -6.51 -24.74
N ASP A 63 -10.02 -7.16 -24.12
CA ASP A 63 -10.21 -8.44 -23.41
C ASP A 63 -10.85 -8.28 -22.02
N VAL A 64 -10.96 -7.05 -21.51
CA VAL A 64 -11.50 -6.81 -20.16
C VAL A 64 -12.98 -7.20 -20.10
N GLY A 65 -13.76 -6.92 -21.14
CA GLY A 65 -15.17 -7.29 -21.16
C GLY A 65 -15.37 -8.81 -21.15
N THR A 66 -14.60 -9.54 -21.95
CA THR A 66 -14.68 -11.00 -22.03
C THR A 66 -14.14 -11.67 -20.76
N THR A 67 -13.06 -11.15 -20.17
CA THR A 67 -12.51 -11.66 -18.91
C THR A 67 -13.42 -11.38 -17.71
N ILE A 68 -14.05 -10.20 -17.64
CA ILE A 68 -15.06 -9.89 -16.62
C ILE A 68 -16.25 -10.84 -16.72
N GLN A 69 -16.78 -11.07 -17.93
CA GLN A 69 -17.89 -12.02 -18.14
C GLN A 69 -17.50 -13.45 -17.77
N ARG A 70 -16.24 -13.85 -17.98
CA ARG A 70 -15.73 -15.17 -17.56
C ARG A 70 -15.56 -15.28 -16.05
N ALA A 71 -15.09 -14.23 -15.40
CA ALA A 71 -14.82 -14.21 -13.96
C ALA A 71 -16.10 -14.01 -13.12
N ILE A 72 -17.07 -13.27 -13.66
CA ILE A 72 -18.32 -12.91 -12.99
C ILE A 72 -19.49 -13.52 -13.78
N PRO A 73 -20.08 -14.63 -13.28
CA PRO A 73 -21.18 -15.31 -13.97
C PRO A 73 -22.44 -14.43 -14.12
N SER A 74 -22.72 -13.59 -13.13
CA SER A 74 -23.89 -12.70 -13.12
C SER A 74 -23.69 -11.48 -12.21
N LYS A 75 -24.47 -10.43 -12.43
CA LYS A 75 -24.50 -9.24 -11.55
C LYS A 75 -24.84 -9.62 -10.11
N GLN A 76 -25.81 -10.51 -9.92
CA GLN A 76 -26.23 -10.97 -8.59
C GLN A 76 -25.07 -11.68 -7.86
N ALA A 77 -24.27 -12.48 -8.56
CA ALA A 77 -23.10 -13.13 -7.99
C ALA A 77 -22.04 -12.09 -7.56
N HIS A 78 -21.78 -11.09 -8.42
CA HIS A 78 -20.88 -9.97 -8.08
C HIS A 78 -21.32 -9.24 -6.81
N ASP A 79 -22.58 -8.79 -6.76
CA ASP A 79 -23.13 -8.05 -5.63
C ASP A 79 -23.06 -8.88 -4.34
N THR A 80 -23.25 -10.20 -4.45
CA THR A 80 -23.16 -11.12 -3.30
C THR A 80 -21.74 -11.26 -2.80
N ILE A 81 -20.77 -11.44 -3.69
CA ILE A 81 -19.34 -11.50 -3.34
C ILE A 81 -18.92 -10.19 -2.68
N GLU A 82 -19.36 -9.04 -3.22
CA GLU A 82 -19.03 -7.74 -2.66
C GLU A 82 -19.62 -7.56 -1.26
N ARG A 83 -20.92 -7.86 -1.06
CA ARG A 83 -21.56 -7.80 0.26
C ARG A 83 -20.85 -8.71 1.27
N ALA A 84 -20.52 -9.95 0.89
CA ALA A 84 -19.80 -10.88 1.74
C ALA A 84 -18.40 -10.36 2.12
N TRP A 85 -17.67 -9.78 1.17
CA TRP A 85 -16.36 -9.17 1.41
C TRP A 85 -16.43 -7.95 2.34
N LEU A 86 -17.41 -7.06 2.13
CA LEU A 86 -17.64 -5.91 3.01
C LEU A 86 -17.99 -6.35 4.44
N LEU A 87 -18.83 -7.37 4.57
CA LEU A 87 -19.16 -7.98 5.87
C LEU A 87 -17.91 -8.58 6.54
N HIS A 88 -17.10 -9.32 5.80
CA HIS A 88 -15.84 -9.87 6.30
C HIS A 88 -14.89 -8.76 6.80
N LYS A 89 -14.67 -7.71 5.99
CA LYS A 89 -13.85 -6.54 6.41
C LYS A 89 -14.39 -5.88 7.67
N ARG A 90 -15.72 -5.75 7.81
CA ARG A 90 -16.36 -5.23 9.02
C ARG A 90 -16.05 -6.12 10.23
N HIS A 91 -16.14 -7.44 10.09
CA HIS A 91 -15.82 -8.38 11.17
C HIS A 91 -14.33 -8.32 11.56
N VAL A 92 -13.42 -8.26 10.58
CA VAL A 92 -11.98 -8.11 10.85
C VAL A 92 -11.69 -6.82 11.61
N ARG A 93 -12.31 -5.69 11.21
CA ARG A 93 -12.17 -4.42 11.94
C ARG A 93 -12.67 -4.53 13.38
N LYS A 94 -13.89 -5.06 13.58
CA LYS A 94 -14.47 -5.24 14.93
C LYS A 94 -13.60 -6.14 15.81
N ARG A 95 -13.02 -7.22 15.25
CA ARG A 95 -12.11 -8.10 15.98
C ARG A 95 -10.86 -7.36 16.44
N ARG A 96 -10.21 -6.62 15.54
CA ARG A 96 -9.01 -5.81 15.87
C ARG A 96 -9.32 -4.76 16.92
N GLU A 97 -10.47 -4.08 16.81
CA GLU A 97 -10.91 -3.08 17.78
C GLU A 97 -11.15 -3.70 19.17
N ALA A 98 -11.83 -4.85 19.24
CA ALA A 98 -12.03 -5.56 20.50
C ALA A 98 -10.71 -6.01 21.14
N GLU A 99 -9.73 -6.45 20.34
CA GLU A 99 -8.39 -6.77 20.84
C GLU A 99 -7.63 -5.52 21.34
N LEU A 100 -7.76 -4.39 20.66
CA LEU A 100 -7.16 -3.12 21.08
C LEU A 100 -7.76 -2.64 22.41
N VAL A 101 -9.08 -2.70 22.56
CA VAL A 101 -9.77 -2.36 23.81
C VAL A 101 -9.26 -3.24 24.95
N ARG A 102 -9.21 -4.56 24.77
CA ARG A 102 -8.68 -5.49 25.79
C ARG A 102 -7.24 -5.18 26.19
N LYS A 103 -6.37 -4.88 25.22
CA LYS A 103 -4.97 -4.51 25.49
C LYS A 103 -4.89 -3.20 26.25
N PHE A 104 -5.70 -2.22 25.87
CA PHE A 104 -5.77 -0.93 26.54
C PHE A 104 -6.26 -1.07 27.98
N ASP A 105 -7.34 -1.81 28.22
CA ASP A 105 -7.88 -2.04 29.56
C ASP A 105 -6.86 -2.76 30.46
N CYS A 106 -6.13 -3.73 29.91
CA CYS A 106 -5.04 -4.41 30.62
C CYS A 106 -3.91 -3.43 31.01
N VAL A 107 -3.47 -2.58 30.08
CA VAL A 107 -2.43 -1.56 30.34
C VAL A 107 -2.92 -0.55 31.38
N LYS A 108 -4.17 -0.11 31.30
CA LYS A 108 -4.78 0.82 32.25
C LYS A 108 -4.78 0.22 33.66
N SER A 109 -5.30 -0.98 33.82
CA SER A 109 -5.30 -1.67 35.12
C SER A 109 -3.89 -1.84 35.68
N ALA A 110 -2.90 -2.17 34.85
CA ALA A 110 -1.51 -2.28 35.28
C ALA A 110 -0.93 -0.93 35.75
N MET A 111 -1.26 0.16 35.07
CA MET A 111 -0.82 1.51 35.47
C MET A 111 -1.52 1.99 36.75
N ASP A 112 -2.81 1.66 36.92
CA ASP A 112 -3.58 1.97 38.13
C ASP A 112 -2.99 1.24 39.36
N GLU A 113 -2.55 -0.01 39.20
CA GLU A 113 -1.83 -0.74 40.25
C GLU A 113 -0.43 -0.17 40.51
N LEU A 114 0.32 0.17 39.46
CA LEU A 114 1.65 0.77 39.60
C LEU A 114 1.60 2.09 40.38
N ALA A 115 0.59 2.93 40.12
CA ALA A 115 0.39 4.20 40.83
C ALA A 115 0.16 4.02 42.34
N LYS A 116 -0.46 2.90 42.76
CA LYS A 116 -0.69 2.58 44.17
C LYS A 116 0.58 2.10 44.87
N ILE A 117 1.42 1.33 44.15
CA ILE A 117 2.62 0.70 44.71
C ILE A 117 3.79 1.68 44.75
N ASP A 118 4.13 2.29 43.61
CA ASP A 118 5.28 3.19 43.48
C ASP A 118 4.98 4.37 42.53
N GLY A 119 4.83 5.55 43.14
CA GLY A 119 4.61 6.79 42.41
C GLY A 119 5.78 7.16 41.49
N HIS A 120 7.03 6.89 41.87
CA HIS A 120 8.19 7.25 41.08
C HIS A 120 8.22 6.49 39.75
N LEU A 121 8.02 5.17 39.79
CA LEU A 121 7.95 4.34 38.58
C LEU A 121 6.76 4.72 37.70
N TYR A 122 5.63 5.09 38.30
CA TYR A 122 4.47 5.59 37.55
C TYR A 122 4.80 6.88 36.77
N TYR A 123 5.50 7.84 37.38
CA TYR A 123 5.90 9.07 36.69
C TYR A 123 6.91 8.80 35.57
N GLU A 124 7.90 7.91 35.79
CA GLU A 124 8.85 7.53 34.75
C GLU A 124 8.18 6.80 33.58
N ALA A 125 7.21 5.92 33.84
CA ALA A 125 6.49 5.20 32.79
C ALA A 125 5.61 6.13 31.93
N ASN A 126 5.05 7.19 32.52
CA ASN A 126 4.25 8.20 31.82
C ASN A 126 5.08 9.30 31.15
N ARG A 127 6.41 9.19 31.21
CA ARG A 127 7.30 10.17 30.59
C ARG A 127 7.14 10.18 29.07
N THR A 128 6.70 11.32 28.54
CA THR A 128 6.64 11.53 27.09
C THR A 128 8.04 11.75 26.54
N VAL A 129 8.48 10.89 25.62
CA VAL A 129 9.77 11.03 24.93
C VAL A 129 9.51 11.65 23.56
N ASP A 130 10.01 12.88 23.35
CA ASP A 130 10.01 13.47 22.01
C ASP A 130 11.05 12.74 21.14
N PRO A 131 10.65 12.06 20.06
CA PRO A 131 11.58 11.33 19.21
C PRO A 131 12.53 12.23 18.43
N ARG A 132 12.24 13.53 18.27
CA ARG A 132 13.08 14.46 17.51
C ARG A 132 14.18 15.10 18.36
N ALA A 133 13.94 15.24 19.67
CA ALA A 133 14.89 15.86 20.59
C ALA A 133 16.01 14.87 20.92
N ARG A 134 17.27 15.24 20.59
CA ARG A 134 18.47 14.50 21.02
C ARG A 134 19.10 15.20 22.21
N SER A 135 19.50 14.42 23.21
CA SER A 135 20.22 14.99 24.36
C SER A 135 21.57 15.58 23.90
N PRO A 136 22.08 16.63 24.59
CA PRO A 136 23.37 17.21 24.24
C PRO A 136 24.52 16.20 24.35
N GLU A 137 24.38 15.19 25.20
CA GLU A 137 25.35 14.10 25.38
C GLU A 137 25.35 13.14 24.20
N GLU A 138 24.15 12.71 23.76
CA GLU A 138 23.99 11.90 22.54
C GLU A 138 24.56 12.64 21.31
N GLN A 139 24.40 13.96 21.24
CA GLN A 139 24.95 14.78 20.15
C GLN A 139 26.49 14.79 20.17
N LYS A 140 27.14 14.91 21.33
CA LYS A 140 28.61 14.86 21.45
C LYS A 140 29.15 13.51 21.00
N ILE A 141 28.50 12.44 21.43
CA ILE A 141 28.92 11.07 21.14
C ILE A 141 28.74 10.76 19.65
N MET A 142 27.62 11.17 19.06
CA MET A 142 27.41 11.05 17.62
C MET A 142 28.51 11.75 16.81
N ARG A 143 28.95 12.96 17.23
CA ARG A 143 30.04 13.68 16.55
C ARG A 143 31.37 12.92 16.62
N SER A 144 31.61 12.15 17.69
CA SER A 144 32.82 11.32 17.84
C SER A 144 32.77 9.97 17.11
N MET A 145 31.57 9.46 16.78
CA MET A 145 31.40 8.12 16.22
C MET A 145 31.72 8.06 14.72
N LYS A 146 32.32 6.92 14.30
CA LYS A 146 32.53 6.63 12.88
C LYS A 146 31.19 6.40 12.16
N SER A 147 31.13 6.80 10.88
CA SER A 147 29.94 6.76 10.02
C SER A 147 29.04 5.50 10.11
N PRO A 148 29.55 4.25 10.06
CA PRO A 148 28.67 3.07 10.12
C PRO A 148 28.00 2.88 11.49
N VAL A 149 28.71 3.20 12.58
CA VAL A 149 28.16 3.12 13.95
C VAL A 149 27.15 4.25 14.18
N ALA A 150 27.44 5.45 13.67
CA ALA A 150 26.51 6.58 13.70
C ALA A 150 25.19 6.26 13.00
N ARG A 151 25.22 5.58 11.85
CA ARG A 151 24.00 5.11 11.15
C ARG A 151 23.21 4.08 11.96
N ALA A 152 23.88 3.17 12.66
CA ALA A 152 23.23 2.19 13.53
C ALA A 152 22.60 2.85 14.77
N PHE A 153 23.25 3.87 15.32
CA PHE A 153 22.72 4.69 16.40
C PHE A 153 21.45 5.45 15.95
N ASP A 154 21.50 6.08 14.77
CA ASP A 154 20.37 6.76 14.13
C ASP A 154 19.22 5.80 13.74
N ALA A 155 19.48 4.51 13.59
CA ALA A 155 18.45 3.54 13.24
C ALA A 155 17.46 3.23 14.39
N ARG A 156 17.79 3.64 15.62
CA ARG A 156 17.08 3.26 16.86
C ARG A 156 16.65 4.46 17.69
N ILE A 157 16.04 5.46 17.06
CA ILE A 157 15.57 6.68 17.72
C ILE A 157 14.55 6.34 18.83
N ARG A 158 14.73 6.90 20.05
CA ARG A 158 13.81 6.69 21.18
C ARG A 158 12.40 7.16 20.80
N GLY A 159 11.36 6.45 21.22
CA GLY A 159 9.96 6.79 20.89
C GLY A 159 9.53 6.45 19.46
N LEU A 160 10.42 5.96 18.59
CA LEU A 160 10.09 5.43 17.27
C LEU A 160 10.39 3.94 17.18
N PHE A 161 9.74 3.26 16.25
CA PHE A 161 10.06 1.88 15.94
C PHE A 161 11.50 1.78 15.39
N PRO A 162 12.31 0.81 15.86
CA PRO A 162 13.63 0.55 15.29
C PRO A 162 13.53 0.21 13.80
N ARG A 163 14.46 0.73 12.99
CA ARG A 163 14.47 0.46 11.53
C ARG A 163 14.78 -0.99 11.17
N GLU A 164 15.30 -1.75 12.12
CA GLU A 164 15.51 -3.20 12.01
C GLU A 164 14.19 -3.99 12.03
N LEU A 165 13.12 -3.42 12.59
CA LEU A 165 11.77 -3.99 12.56
C LEU A 165 11.17 -3.78 11.17
N ARG A 166 11.43 -4.74 10.28
CA ARG A 166 11.01 -4.71 8.88
C ARG A 166 9.54 -5.11 8.72
N ILE A 167 8.93 -4.60 7.65
CA ILE A 167 7.61 -5.04 7.19
C ILE A 167 7.73 -6.50 6.71
N PRO A 168 6.77 -7.38 7.04
CA PRO A 168 6.76 -8.75 6.53
C PRO A 168 6.80 -8.79 4.99
N THR A 169 7.60 -9.71 4.45
CA THR A 169 7.72 -9.97 3.01
C THR A 169 7.04 -11.28 2.64
N ASP A 170 6.59 -11.41 1.40
CA ASP A 170 5.88 -12.62 0.94
C ASP A 170 6.74 -13.89 1.04
N THR A 171 8.04 -13.77 0.76
CA THR A 171 9.02 -14.83 0.94
C THR A 171 10.08 -14.44 1.98
N PRO A 172 10.56 -15.39 2.79
CA PRO A 172 11.61 -15.11 3.77
C PRO A 172 12.96 -14.84 3.08
N SER A 173 13.87 -14.19 3.81
CA SER A 173 15.24 -13.99 3.35
C SER A 173 16.00 -15.32 3.32
N LYS A 174 17.00 -15.44 2.43
CA LYS A 174 17.87 -16.63 2.37
C LYS A 174 18.64 -16.85 3.67
N THR A 175 19.04 -15.77 4.33
CA THR A 175 19.80 -15.79 5.59
C THR A 175 18.89 -16.02 6.81
N GLY A 176 17.57 -15.91 6.66
CA GLY A 176 16.62 -16.07 7.75
C GLY A 176 16.79 -15.03 8.87
N TRP A 177 16.89 -15.52 10.11
CA TRP A 177 17.05 -14.71 11.32
C TRP A 177 18.52 -14.54 11.70
N ASN A 178 18.92 -13.33 12.09
CA ASN A 178 20.29 -13.06 12.53
C ASN A 178 20.47 -13.36 14.03
N TYR A 179 21.07 -14.51 14.35
CA TYR A 179 21.36 -14.93 15.73
C TYR A 179 22.58 -14.23 16.34
N GLU A 180 23.48 -13.67 15.52
CA GLU A 180 24.71 -13.00 15.97
C GLU A 180 24.50 -11.49 16.23
N TYR A 181 23.25 -11.09 16.42
CA TYR A 181 22.89 -9.69 16.62
C TYR A 181 23.55 -9.10 17.88
N LYS A 182 24.26 -7.96 17.72
CA LYS A 182 24.85 -7.20 18.84
C LYS A 182 24.17 -5.84 19.01
N PRO A 183 23.58 -5.55 20.18
CA PRO A 183 22.92 -4.27 20.41
C PRO A 183 23.92 -3.12 20.49
N VAL A 184 23.60 -2.00 19.84
CA VAL A 184 24.33 -0.73 20.05
C VAL A 184 23.95 -0.21 21.44
N GLN A 185 24.93 -0.11 22.33
CA GLN A 185 24.72 0.47 23.66
C GLN A 185 24.56 1.99 23.53
N ARG A 186 23.48 2.53 24.09
CA ARG A 186 23.31 3.97 24.24
C ARG A 186 23.81 4.37 25.62
N PRO A 187 24.66 5.41 25.72
CA PRO A 187 24.91 6.04 27.00
C PRO A 187 23.57 6.63 27.49
N VAL A 188 23.22 6.31 28.73
CA VAL A 188 21.89 6.55 29.30
C VAL A 188 21.69 8.04 29.52
#